data_AF-A0A7L4KI73-F1
#
_entry.id   AF-A0A7L4KI73-F1
#
_cell.length_a   1.000
_cell.length_b   1.000
_cell.length_c   1.000
_cell.angle_alpha   90.00
_cell.angle_beta   90.00
_cell.angle_gamma   90.00
#
_symmetry.space_group_name_H-M   'P 1'
#
loop_
_entity.id
_entity.type
_entity.pdbx_description
1 polymer ?
#
loop_
_entity_poly.entity_id
_entity_poly.type
_entity_poly.pdbx_seq_one_letter_code
_entity_poly.pdbx_strand_id
1 'polypeptide(L)'
;DYEPTIFYPKRSPDPLHRDFTTQCEKMDIPFLSYLPTEVQLINDAYNAVVDAVLGAEAEAGEGSEPCAAILATLKLVRIPIVSLDVPSGWDVEAGSSGGISPDVLVSLSAPKRCARRFAGRQHFVAGRFLPYDLQKKFELNPPEYPGTECVVAL
;
A
#
# COMPACT_ATOMS: atom_id res chain seq x y z
N ASP A 1 -1.82 20.51 -2.49
CA ASP A 1 -0.73 19.87 -1.74
C ASP A 1 -1.28 19.05 -0.59
N TYR A 2 -0.60 17.97 -0.21
CA TYR A 2 -0.98 17.08 0.90
C TYR A 2 -0.03 17.30 2.08
N GLU A 3 -0.51 17.03 3.29
CA GLU A 3 0.27 17.07 4.53
C GLU A 3 0.44 15.64 5.07
N PRO A 4 1.44 14.87 4.58
CA PRO A 4 1.58 13.48 4.97
C PRO A 4 2.17 13.34 6.37
N THR A 5 1.80 12.27 7.05
CA THR A 5 2.41 11.81 8.30
C THR A 5 2.74 10.33 8.15
N ILE A 6 3.93 9.91 8.60
CA ILE A 6 4.40 8.53 8.43
C ILE A 6 4.40 7.79 9.77
N PHE A 7 3.83 6.58 9.80
CA PHE A 7 4.03 5.64 10.90
C PHE A 7 4.90 4.48 10.41
N TYR A 8 6.14 4.41 10.89
CA TYR A 8 7.11 3.38 10.47
C TYR A 8 7.71 2.65 11.68
N PRO A 9 6.98 1.67 12.27
CA PRO A 9 7.31 1.09 13.56
C PRO A 9 8.53 0.14 13.52
N LYS A 10 8.74 -0.58 12.41
CA LYS A 10 9.85 -1.52 12.24
C LYS A 10 10.80 -0.98 11.17
N ARG A 11 11.78 -0.18 11.60
CA ARG A 11 12.78 0.40 10.69
C ARG A 11 13.78 -0.66 10.23
N SER A 12 13.98 -0.76 8.92
CA SER A 12 14.99 -1.65 8.35
C SER A 12 16.41 -1.12 8.65
N PRO A 13 17.39 -2.01 8.93
CA PRO A 13 18.80 -1.62 9.06
C PRO A 13 19.47 -1.33 7.71
N ASP A 14 18.79 -1.59 6.59
CA ASP A 14 19.31 -1.33 5.24
C ASP A 14 19.59 0.17 5.03
N PRO A 15 20.80 0.56 4.58
CA PRO A 15 21.13 1.94 4.26
C PRO A 15 20.13 2.63 3.34
N LEU A 16 19.57 1.91 2.35
CA LEU A 16 18.61 2.46 1.40
C LEU A 16 17.35 2.97 2.11
N HIS A 17 16.81 2.20 3.07
CA HIS A 17 15.63 2.61 3.84
C HIS A 17 15.92 3.75 4.81
N ARG A 18 17.14 3.81 5.35
CA ARG A 18 17.59 4.94 6.17
C ARG A 18 17.69 6.22 5.34
N ASP A 19 18.16 6.12 4.10
CA ASP A 19 18.26 7.25 3.20
C ASP A 19 16.87 7.78 2.82
N PHE A 20 15.88 6.90 2.58
CA PHE A 20 14.48 7.32 2.40
C PHE A 20 13.91 8.01 3.64
N THR A 21 14.17 7.47 4.84
CA THR A 21 13.74 8.12 6.10
C THR A 21 14.32 9.52 6.22
N THR A 22 15.62 9.67 5.92
CA THR A 22 16.32 10.96 5.95
C THR A 22 15.71 11.93 4.94
N GLN A 23 15.37 11.48 3.73
CA GLN A 23 14.72 12.32 2.72
C GLN A 23 13.36 12.83 3.21
N CYS A 24 12.53 11.98 3.83
CA CYS A 24 11.26 12.41 4.39
C CYS A 24 11.44 13.43 5.52
N GLU A 25 12.38 13.20 6.44
CA GLU A 25 12.69 14.14 7.53
C GLU A 25 13.19 15.49 7.01
N LYS A 26 13.99 15.50 5.92
CA LYS A 26 14.46 16.74 5.27
C LYS A 26 13.38 17.51 4.53
N MET A 27 12.24 16.86 4.25
CA MET A 27 11.04 17.47 3.70
C MET A 27 10.03 17.84 4.78
N ASP A 28 10.45 17.86 6.06
CA ASP A 28 9.63 18.17 7.24
C ASP A 28 8.38 17.27 7.39
N ILE A 29 8.45 16.03 6.87
CA ILE A 29 7.38 15.04 7.02
C ILE A 29 7.45 14.41 8.43
N PRO A 30 6.43 14.57 9.28
CA PRO A 30 6.45 14.04 10.63
C PRO A 30 6.34 12.51 10.66
N PHE A 31 7.07 11.89 11.60
CA PHE A 31 6.97 10.47 11.90
C PHE A 31 6.27 10.26 13.26
N LEU A 32 5.20 9.48 13.27
CA LEU A 32 4.52 9.08 14.50
C LEU A 32 5.35 8.06 15.27
N SER A 33 5.43 8.25 16.59
CA SER A 33 6.06 7.30 17.50
C SER A 33 5.14 6.11 17.84
N TYR A 34 3.83 6.29 17.75
CA TYR A 34 2.82 5.25 17.96
C TYR A 34 1.60 5.49 17.05
N LEU A 35 0.88 4.42 16.71
CA LEU A 35 -0.42 4.51 16.06
C LEU A 35 -1.50 4.76 17.13
N PRO A 36 -2.35 5.79 16.99
CA PRO A 36 -3.44 6.00 17.93
C PRO A 36 -4.38 4.79 17.98
N THR A 37 -4.63 4.27 19.17
CA THR A 37 -5.60 3.18 19.38
C THR A 37 -7.05 3.66 19.27
N GLU A 38 -7.29 4.94 19.56
CA GLU A 38 -8.57 5.59 19.33
C GLU A 38 -8.75 5.94 17.86
N VAL A 39 -9.47 5.08 17.15
CA VAL A 39 -9.77 5.20 15.71
C VAL A 39 -10.37 6.56 15.33
N GLN A 40 -11.13 7.20 16.23
CA GLN A 40 -11.69 8.54 15.98
C GLN A 40 -10.60 9.59 15.79
N LEU A 41 -9.48 9.50 16.52
CA LEU A 41 -8.36 10.41 16.32
C LEU A 41 -7.77 10.29 14.91
N ILE A 42 -7.75 9.08 14.34
CA ILE A 42 -7.30 8.85 12.96
C ILE A 42 -8.32 9.45 11.97
N ASN A 43 -9.61 9.20 12.19
CA ASN A 43 -10.67 9.69 11.30
C ASN A 43 -10.77 11.23 11.29
N ASP A 44 -10.51 11.87 12.43
CA ASP A 44 -10.59 13.33 12.56
C ASP A 44 -9.31 14.03 12.05
N ALA A 45 -8.14 13.39 12.22
CA ALA A 45 -6.86 13.98 11.85
C ALA A 45 -6.45 13.77 10.39
N TYR A 46 -6.94 12.71 9.74
CA TYR A 46 -6.50 12.33 8.39
C TYR A 46 -7.67 12.21 7.42
N ASN A 47 -7.45 12.57 6.15
CA ASN A 47 -8.47 12.42 5.11
C ASN A 47 -8.39 11.07 4.38
N ALA A 48 -7.26 10.38 4.45
CA ALA A 48 -7.04 9.06 3.86
C ALA A 48 -5.87 8.36 4.58
N VAL A 49 -5.83 7.03 4.49
CA VAL A 49 -4.70 6.22 4.95
C VAL A 49 -4.06 5.53 3.75
N VAL A 50 -2.72 5.60 3.66
CA VAL A 50 -1.96 4.78 2.73
C VAL A 50 -1.50 3.51 3.44
N ASP A 51 -2.00 2.38 3.00
CA ASP A 51 -1.57 1.06 3.43
C ASP A 51 -0.34 0.62 2.63
N ALA A 52 0.81 0.68 3.29
CA ALA A 52 2.11 0.19 2.81
C ALA A 52 2.76 -0.72 3.87
N VAL A 53 1.94 -1.50 4.61
CA VAL A 53 2.40 -2.29 5.76
C VAL A 53 3.00 -3.62 5.32
N LEU A 54 2.34 -4.36 4.42
CA LEU A 54 2.77 -5.66 3.92
C LEU A 54 2.66 -5.69 2.39
N GLY A 55 3.76 -6.07 1.72
CA GLY A 55 3.82 -6.25 0.27
C GLY A 55 3.51 -7.68 -0.18
N ALA A 56 3.66 -7.93 -1.48
CA ALA A 56 3.46 -9.27 -2.06
C ALA A 56 4.53 -10.28 -1.60
N GLU A 57 5.66 -9.79 -1.11
CA GLU A 57 6.78 -10.56 -0.57
C GLU A 57 6.61 -10.95 0.90
N ALA A 58 5.54 -10.52 1.57
CA ALA A 58 5.33 -10.79 2.99
C ALA A 58 5.22 -12.30 3.25
N GLU A 59 6.11 -12.85 4.08
CA GLU A 59 6.05 -14.23 4.51
C GLU A 59 4.91 -14.45 5.52
N ALA A 60 4.43 -15.70 5.64
CA ALA A 60 3.31 -16.07 6.54
C ALA A 60 3.52 -15.70 8.03
N GLY A 61 4.74 -15.31 8.44
CA GLY A 61 5.07 -14.83 9.79
C GLY A 61 5.14 -13.30 9.96
N GLU A 62 5.10 -12.52 8.88
CA GLU A 62 5.18 -11.04 8.92
C GLU A 62 3.86 -10.36 9.34
N GLY A 63 2.79 -11.14 9.47
CA GLY A 63 1.55 -10.72 10.15
C GLY A 63 1.64 -10.69 11.69
N SER A 64 2.84 -10.89 12.27
CA SER A 64 3.07 -10.78 13.72
C SER A 64 3.02 -9.32 14.22
N GLU A 65 3.04 -9.12 15.54
CA GLU A 65 3.14 -7.78 16.13
C GLU A 65 4.37 -7.03 15.58
N PRO A 66 4.25 -5.74 15.18
CA PRO A 66 3.13 -4.83 15.38
C PRO A 66 2.09 -4.80 14.24
N CYS A 67 2.29 -5.56 13.16
CA CYS A 67 1.44 -5.51 11.97
C CYS A 67 -0.01 -5.91 12.29
N ALA A 68 -0.22 -6.93 13.12
CA ALA A 68 -1.55 -7.37 13.54
C ALA A 68 -2.36 -6.24 14.21
N ALA A 69 -1.77 -5.50 15.15
CA ALA A 69 -2.40 -4.38 15.83
C ALA A 69 -2.74 -3.22 14.89
N ILE A 70 -1.86 -2.94 13.91
CA ILE A 70 -2.10 -1.93 12.88
C ILE A 70 -3.32 -2.32 12.04
N LEU A 71 -3.35 -3.55 11.52
CA LEU A 71 -4.46 -4.03 10.70
C LEU A 71 -5.79 -4.07 11.47
N ALA A 72 -5.75 -4.42 12.77
CA ALA A 72 -6.94 -4.35 13.62
C ALA A 72 -7.49 -2.92 13.73
N THR A 73 -6.61 -1.92 13.84
CA THR A 73 -6.99 -0.51 13.88
C THR A 73 -7.51 -0.03 12.52
N LEU A 74 -6.81 -0.35 11.42
CA LEU A 74 -7.18 0.05 10.06
C LEU A 74 -8.52 -0.55 9.60
N LYS A 75 -8.89 -1.74 10.06
CA LYS A 75 -10.22 -2.31 9.77
C LYS A 75 -11.39 -1.47 10.31
N LEU A 76 -11.14 -0.62 11.31
CA LEU A 76 -12.17 0.16 12.00
C LEU A 76 -12.22 1.61 11.51
N VAL A 77 -11.23 2.08 10.75
CA VAL A 77 -11.23 3.45 10.21
C VAL A 77 -12.35 3.62 9.18
N ARG A 78 -12.88 4.84 9.08
CA ARG A 78 -13.97 5.19 8.17
C ARG A 78 -13.52 6.03 6.98
N ILE A 79 -12.32 6.58 7.07
CA ILE A 79 -11.67 7.32 6.00
C ILE A 79 -11.12 6.35 4.95
N PRO A 80 -11.02 6.77 3.67
CA PRO A 80 -10.59 5.90 2.59
C PRO A 80 -9.19 5.34 2.82
N ILE A 81 -9.04 4.04 2.58
CA ILE A 81 -7.75 3.35 2.59
C ILE A 81 -7.28 3.13 1.15
N VAL A 82 -6.03 3.49 0.87
CA VAL A 82 -5.33 3.25 -0.38
C VAL A 82 -4.26 2.19 -0.13
N SER A 83 -4.47 0.97 -0.62
CA SER A 83 -3.47 -0.10 -0.51
C SER A 83 -2.51 -0.09 -1.68
N LEU A 84 -1.21 -0.16 -1.36
CA LEU A 84 -0.16 -0.31 -2.36
C LEU A 84 0.09 -1.79 -2.62
N ASP A 85 -0.01 -2.14 -3.89
CA ASP A 85 0.24 -3.46 -4.48
C ASP A 85 -0.72 -4.60 -4.08
N VAL A 86 -0.71 -4.97 -2.80
CA VAL A 86 -1.56 -6.01 -2.20
C VAL A 86 -2.13 -5.44 -0.89
N PRO A 87 -3.45 -5.48 -0.66
CA PRO A 87 -4.00 -5.02 0.60
C PRO A 87 -3.43 -5.81 1.78
N SER A 88 -2.93 -5.12 2.80
CA SER A 88 -2.23 -5.79 3.89
C SER A 88 -3.13 -6.79 4.61
N GLY A 89 -2.58 -7.98 4.85
CA GLY A 89 -3.29 -9.12 5.43
C GLY A 89 -4.12 -9.94 4.43
N TRP A 90 -3.98 -9.69 3.12
CA TRP A 90 -4.52 -10.58 2.08
C TRP A 90 -3.49 -11.61 1.67
N ASP A 91 -3.98 -12.80 1.30
CA ASP A 91 -3.16 -13.76 0.55
C ASP A 91 -3.04 -13.29 -0.91
N VAL A 92 -1.83 -13.30 -1.45
CA VAL A 92 -1.49 -12.78 -2.80
C VAL A 92 -2.25 -13.53 -3.91
N GLU A 93 -2.66 -14.77 -3.66
CA GLU A 93 -3.30 -15.64 -4.65
C GLU A 93 -4.80 -15.82 -4.37
N ALA A 94 -5.15 -16.19 -3.15
CA ALA A 94 -6.51 -16.49 -2.73
C ALA A 94 -7.34 -15.22 -2.40
N GLY A 95 -6.69 -14.12 -2.03
CA GLY A 95 -7.32 -12.87 -1.62
C GLY A 95 -7.67 -12.82 -0.13
N SER A 96 -8.79 -12.19 0.22
CA SER A 96 -9.14 -11.87 1.61
C SER A 96 -9.35 -13.11 2.48
N SER A 97 -8.49 -13.26 3.49
CA SER A 97 -8.63 -14.17 4.64
C SER A 97 -8.78 -13.36 5.95
N GLY A 98 -9.45 -12.21 5.87
CA GLY A 98 -9.66 -11.31 7.01
C GLY A 98 -8.65 -10.16 7.10
N GLY A 99 -8.13 -9.66 5.97
CA GLY A 99 -7.32 -8.43 5.91
C GLY A 99 -8.15 -7.14 5.92
N ILE A 100 -7.52 -6.01 5.57
CA ILE A 100 -8.23 -4.72 5.44
C ILE A 100 -9.08 -4.68 4.16
N SER A 101 -10.01 -3.73 4.06
CA SER A 101 -10.84 -3.52 2.86
C SER A 101 -10.60 -2.13 2.30
N PRO A 102 -9.66 -1.97 1.34
CA PRO A 102 -9.33 -0.65 0.82
C PRO A 102 -10.36 -0.11 -0.16
N ASP A 103 -10.50 1.22 -0.21
CA ASP A 103 -11.30 1.92 -1.22
C ASP A 103 -10.54 2.02 -2.55
N VAL A 104 -9.22 2.09 -2.49
CA VAL A 104 -8.35 2.19 -3.67
C VAL A 104 -7.25 1.15 -3.60
N LEU A 105 -7.03 0.44 -4.71
CA LEU A 105 -5.89 -0.46 -4.88
C LEU A 105 -4.96 0.10 -5.96
N VAL A 106 -3.66 0.18 -5.68
CA VAL A 106 -2.64 0.57 -6.67
C VAL A 106 -1.70 -0.61 -6.90
N SER A 107 -1.97 -1.42 -7.93
CA SER A 107 -1.09 -2.53 -8.28
C SER A 107 0.21 -2.04 -8.90
N LEU A 108 1.34 -2.63 -8.49
CA LEU A 108 2.66 -2.25 -9.00
C LEU A 108 3.12 -3.24 -10.08
N SER A 109 3.54 -2.70 -11.22
CA SER A 109 3.93 -3.40 -12.45
C SER A 109 2.78 -4.15 -13.14
N ALA A 110 2.13 -5.08 -12.42
CA ALA A 110 0.96 -5.81 -12.87
C ALA A 110 0.09 -6.23 -11.67
N PRO A 111 -1.25 -6.29 -11.81
CA PRO A 111 -2.14 -6.76 -10.75
C PRO A 111 -1.85 -8.20 -10.32
N LYS A 112 -1.77 -8.42 -9.00
CA LYS A 112 -1.66 -9.76 -8.40
C LYS A 112 -3.01 -10.48 -8.48
N ARG A 113 -3.01 -11.81 -8.30
CA ARG A 113 -4.24 -12.63 -8.40
C ARG A 113 -5.29 -12.25 -7.34
N CYS A 114 -4.85 -11.85 -6.15
CA CYS A 114 -5.71 -11.31 -5.10
C CYS A 114 -6.56 -10.11 -5.54
N ALA A 115 -6.07 -9.29 -6.47
CA ALA A 115 -6.78 -8.10 -6.96
C ALA A 115 -8.10 -8.46 -7.66
N ARG A 116 -8.29 -9.71 -8.12
CA ARG A 116 -9.58 -10.20 -8.63
C ARG A 116 -10.69 -10.21 -7.57
N ARG A 117 -10.33 -10.18 -6.29
CA ARG A 117 -11.25 -10.09 -5.15
C ARG A 117 -11.43 -8.66 -4.65
N PHE A 118 -10.71 -7.69 -5.22
CA PHE A 118 -10.86 -6.29 -4.87
C PHE A 118 -12.28 -5.81 -5.24
N ALA A 119 -12.92 -5.16 -4.28
CA ALA A 119 -14.29 -4.65 -4.41
C ALA A 119 -14.40 -3.18 -3.96
N GLY A 120 -13.26 -2.47 -3.91
CA GLY A 120 -13.24 -1.05 -3.62
C GLY A 120 -13.69 -0.21 -4.82
N ARG A 121 -13.52 1.10 -4.71
CA ARG A 121 -14.04 2.09 -5.67
C ARG A 121 -13.18 2.24 -6.91
N GLN A 122 -11.85 2.18 -6.76
CA GLN A 122 -10.91 2.43 -7.85
C GLN A 122 -9.74 1.47 -7.79
N HIS A 123 -9.35 0.94 -8.94
CA HIS A 123 -8.16 0.12 -9.10
C HIS A 123 -7.25 0.79 -10.12
N PHE A 124 -6.00 1.04 -9.75
CA PHE A 124 -4.98 1.57 -10.62
C PHE A 124 -3.85 0.56 -10.82
N VAL A 125 -3.15 0.67 -11.94
CA VAL A 125 -1.82 0.09 -12.12
C VAL A 125 -0.79 1.20 -12.29
N ALA A 126 0.31 1.06 -11.57
CA ALA A 126 1.47 1.94 -11.62
C ALA A 126 2.73 1.14 -11.95
N GLY A 127 3.80 1.83 -12.32
CA GLY A 127 5.08 1.17 -12.65
C GLY A 127 5.27 1.00 -14.15
N ARG A 128 5.22 2.11 -14.88
CA ARG A 128 5.49 2.19 -16.32
C ARG A 128 6.98 2.05 -16.63
N PHE A 129 7.56 0.90 -16.27
CA PHE A 129 8.97 0.59 -16.52
C PHE A 129 9.19 -0.84 -17.02
N LEU A 130 8.12 -1.64 -17.18
CA LEU A 130 8.23 -3.01 -17.71
C LEU A 130 8.65 -3.00 -19.20
N PRO A 131 9.79 -3.59 -19.57
CA PRO A 131 10.19 -3.74 -20.97
C PRO A 131 9.20 -4.60 -21.76
N TYR A 132 9.04 -4.31 -23.05
CA TYR A 132 8.13 -5.04 -23.94
C TYR A 132 8.35 -6.56 -23.91
N ASP A 133 9.60 -7.02 -23.90
CA ASP A 133 9.92 -8.45 -23.89
C ASP A 133 9.42 -9.15 -22.62
N LEU A 134 9.43 -8.48 -21.46
CA LEU A 134 8.85 -9.05 -20.23
C LEU A 134 7.33 -9.09 -20.32
N GLN A 135 6.69 -8.02 -20.82
CA GLN A 135 5.25 -7.99 -21.00
C GLN A 135 4.77 -9.12 -21.92
N LYS A 136 5.48 -9.36 -23.02
CA LYS A 136 5.19 -10.44 -23.97
C LYS A 136 5.45 -11.82 -23.36
N LYS A 137 6.59 -12.01 -22.69
CA LYS A 137 6.98 -13.29 -22.09
C LYS A 137 5.99 -13.79 -21.04
N PHE A 138 5.44 -12.87 -20.25
CA PHE A 138 4.50 -13.18 -19.16
C PHE A 138 3.04 -12.88 -19.52
N GLU A 139 2.75 -12.55 -20.79
CA GLU A 139 1.40 -12.24 -21.29
C GLU A 139 0.66 -11.21 -20.43
N LEU A 140 1.39 -10.18 -19.95
CA LEU A 140 0.87 -9.21 -18.97
C LEU A 140 -0.18 -8.29 -19.55
N ASN A 141 -0.12 -8.03 -20.88
CA ASN A 141 -1.05 -7.18 -21.63
C ASN A 141 -1.48 -5.91 -20.85
N PRO A 142 -0.53 -5.06 -20.38
CA PRO A 142 -0.88 -3.92 -19.58
C PRO A 142 -1.69 -2.90 -20.39
N PRO A 143 -2.58 -2.14 -19.75
CA PRO A 143 -3.27 -1.02 -20.40
C PRO A 143 -2.28 0.02 -20.93
N GLU A 144 -2.70 0.78 -21.94
CA GLU A 144 -1.94 1.89 -22.46
C GLU A 144 -1.90 3.04 -21.44
N TYR A 145 -0.70 3.48 -21.07
CA TYR A 145 -0.51 4.65 -20.21
C TYR A 145 -0.66 5.92 -21.06
N PRO A 146 -1.66 6.79 -20.79
CA PRO A 146 -1.91 7.96 -21.60
C PRO A 146 -0.74 8.95 -21.52
N GLY A 147 -0.23 9.40 -22.67
CA GLY A 147 0.84 10.40 -22.74
C GLY A 147 2.06 10.01 -21.92
N THR A 148 2.38 10.83 -20.91
CA THR A 148 3.50 10.63 -19.96
C THR A 148 3.03 10.17 -18.58
N GLU A 149 1.77 9.75 -18.42
CA GLU A 149 1.26 9.26 -17.14
C GLU A 149 2.01 8.01 -16.68
N CYS A 150 2.19 7.90 -15.36
CA CYS A 150 2.85 6.78 -14.69
C CYS A 150 1.88 5.84 -13.97
N VAL A 151 0.58 6.16 -14.03
CA VAL A 151 -0.53 5.44 -13.42
C VAL A 151 -1.69 5.42 -14.41
N VAL A 152 -2.46 4.33 -14.43
CA VAL A 152 -3.68 4.22 -15.24
C VAL A 152 -4.75 3.46 -14.46
N ALA A 153 -6.00 3.90 -14.58
CA ALA A 153 -7.16 3.22 -14.00
C ALA A 153 -7.48 1.94 -14.78
N LEU A 154 -7.81 0.87 -14.06
CA LEU A 154 -8.19 -0.44 -14.58
C LEU A 154 -9.71 -0.61 -14.64
#